data_AF-A0A7K3MV16-F1
#
_entry.id   AF-A0A7K3MV16-F1
#
_cell.length_a   1.000
_cell.length_b   1.000
_cell.length_c   1.000
_cell.angle_alpha   90.00
_cell.angle_beta   90.00
_cell.angle_gamma   90.00
#
_symmetry.space_group_name_H-M   'P 1'
#
loop_
_entity.id
_entity.type
_entity.pdbx_description
1 polymer ?
#
loop_
_entity_poly.entity_id
_entity_poly.type
_entity_poly.pdbx_seq_one_letter_code
_entity_poly.pdbx_strand_id
1 'polypeptide(L)'
;KAMIAYIEYIGSNVPKGKNANASGIYDLAYLDRAADPIKGKGLFDAKCFSCHQVDGQGVLAKDKKEYIYPPLWGKNSYNQGAGLFRISRFAGYIKYNMPLGSTYDTPQLSDEEAWDIAAYVENQPRPSVDLSQDWPDISKKNIDHPFGPFSDKFSALQHKFGPFEPIKDEKKKNEKK
;
A
#
# COMPACT_ATOMS: atom_id res chain seq x y z
N LYS A 1 11.76 -14.64 19.70
CA LYS A 1 13.03 -15.32 19.34
C LYS A 1 12.90 -16.15 18.07
N ALA A 2 11.88 -17.00 17.91
CA ALA A 2 11.72 -17.83 16.70
C ALA A 2 11.65 -17.04 15.37
N MET A 3 10.88 -15.95 15.30
CA MET A 3 10.81 -15.11 14.07
C MET A 3 12.16 -14.49 13.70
N ILE A 4 12.96 -14.08 14.69
CA ILE A 4 14.30 -13.52 14.46
C ILE A 4 15.20 -14.59 13.87
N ALA A 5 15.27 -15.78 14.50
CA ALA A 5 16.07 -16.88 14.00
C ALA A 5 15.67 -17.32 12.59
N TYR A 6 14.37 -17.32 12.28
CA TYR A 6 13.88 -17.60 10.92
C TYR A 6 14.34 -16.55 9.91
N ILE A 7 14.20 -15.25 10.21
CA ILE A 7 14.62 -14.17 9.32
C ILE A 7 16.14 -14.20 9.12
N GLU A 8 16.92 -14.43 10.18
CA GLU A 8 18.38 -14.58 10.11
C GLU A 8 18.79 -15.79 9.26
N TYR A 9 18.06 -16.90 9.38
CA TYR A 9 18.30 -18.09 8.58
C TYR A 9 18.04 -17.86 7.08
N ILE A 10 16.89 -17.27 6.73
CA ILE A 10 16.53 -16.96 5.33
C ILE A 10 17.52 -15.96 4.71
N GLY A 11 18.02 -14.99 5.48
CA GLY A 11 18.98 -13.98 5.03
C GLY A 11 20.45 -14.38 5.12
N SER A 12 20.77 -15.64 5.47
CA SER A 12 22.15 -16.07 5.78
C SER A 12 23.16 -15.93 4.65
N ASN A 13 22.70 -15.83 3.40
CA ASN A 13 23.52 -15.60 2.21
C ASN A 13 23.66 -14.12 1.81
N VAL A 14 23.02 -13.19 2.52
CA VAL A 14 23.10 -11.75 2.26
C VAL A 14 24.18 -11.14 3.16
N PRO A 15 25.21 -10.49 2.61
CA PRO A 15 26.24 -9.85 3.42
C PRO A 15 25.63 -8.82 4.38
N LYS A 16 26.10 -8.80 5.62
CA LYS A 16 25.62 -7.84 6.63
C LYS A 16 25.75 -6.40 6.11
N GLY A 17 24.68 -5.62 6.27
CA GLY A 17 24.62 -4.24 5.80
C GLY A 17 24.36 -4.07 4.30
N LYS A 18 24.12 -5.17 3.56
CA LYS A 18 23.64 -5.13 2.17
C LYS A 18 22.17 -5.51 2.12
N ASN A 19 21.43 -4.88 1.20
CA ASN A 19 20.07 -5.28 0.89
C ASN A 19 20.08 -6.45 -0.08
N ALA A 20 19.13 -7.38 0.09
CA ALA A 20 18.89 -8.42 -0.89
C ALA A 20 18.35 -7.81 -2.20
N ASN A 21 18.61 -8.48 -3.32
CA ASN A 21 18.00 -8.12 -4.60
C ASN A 21 16.47 -8.19 -4.48
N ALA A 22 15.78 -7.20 -5.06
CA ALA A 22 14.32 -7.06 -5.00
C ALA A 22 13.73 -7.03 -3.58
N SER A 23 14.49 -6.58 -2.58
CA SER A 23 14.01 -6.43 -1.21
C SER A 23 12.94 -5.34 -1.11
N GLY A 24 11.84 -5.66 -0.41
CA GLY A 24 10.76 -4.72 -0.11
C GLY A 24 9.63 -4.75 -1.14
N ILE A 25 8.85 -3.67 -1.18
CA ILE A 25 7.80 -3.48 -2.19
C ILE A 25 8.34 -2.44 -3.17
N TYR A 26 8.21 -2.73 -4.47
CA TYR A 26 8.65 -1.86 -5.54
C TYR A 26 7.84 -0.56 -5.59
N ASP A 27 8.50 0.57 -5.81
CA ASP A 27 7.84 1.86 -5.93
C ASP A 27 7.48 2.12 -7.40
N LEU A 28 6.19 2.26 -7.70
CA LEU A 28 5.71 2.59 -9.05
C LEU A 28 5.96 4.05 -9.39
N ALA A 29 6.07 4.33 -10.69
CA ALA A 29 6.02 5.70 -11.19
C ALA A 29 4.70 6.36 -10.76
N TYR A 30 4.76 7.63 -10.39
CA TYR A 30 3.57 8.40 -10.04
C TYR A 30 2.76 8.71 -11.29
N LEU A 31 1.44 8.67 -11.13
CA LEU A 31 0.51 9.13 -12.15
C LEU A 31 0.62 10.66 -12.29
N ASP A 32 0.42 11.13 -13.52
CA ASP A 32 0.24 12.56 -13.85
C ASP A 32 -1.15 13.09 -13.44
N ARG A 33 -2.05 12.18 -13.05
CA ARG A 33 -3.40 12.41 -12.53
C ARG A 33 -3.57 11.85 -11.12
N ALA A 34 -4.71 12.15 -10.50
CA ALA A 34 -5.15 11.41 -9.32
C ALA A 34 -5.52 9.96 -9.69
N ALA A 35 -5.24 9.02 -8.79
CA ALA A 35 -5.77 7.67 -8.85
C ALA A 35 -7.29 7.70 -8.66
N ASP A 36 -8.00 6.89 -9.45
CA ASP A 36 -9.45 6.94 -9.60
C ASP A 36 -10.11 5.73 -8.91
N PRO A 37 -10.74 5.91 -7.73
CA PRO A 37 -11.39 4.83 -7.02
C PRO A 37 -12.63 4.28 -7.74
N ILE A 38 -13.24 5.02 -8.67
CA ILE A 38 -14.39 4.55 -9.46
C ILE A 38 -13.90 3.54 -10.51
N LYS A 39 -12.83 3.87 -11.24
CA LYS A 39 -12.16 2.91 -12.14
C LYS A 39 -11.62 1.72 -11.36
N GLY A 40 -11.02 1.99 -10.20
CA GLY A 40 -10.51 0.97 -9.29
C GLY A 40 -11.55 -0.05 -8.87
N LYS A 41 -12.79 0.38 -8.61
CA LYS A 41 -13.90 -0.53 -8.31
C LYS A 41 -14.17 -1.49 -9.47
N GLY A 42 -14.29 -0.98 -10.70
CA GLY A 42 -14.53 -1.81 -11.87
C GLY A 42 -13.41 -2.84 -12.09
N LEU A 43 -12.17 -2.45 -11.85
CA LEU A 43 -11.01 -3.34 -11.90
C LEU A 43 -11.01 -4.39 -10.78
N PHE A 44 -11.37 -4.00 -9.55
CA PHE A 44 -11.53 -4.91 -8.43
C PHE A 44 -12.59 -5.99 -8.72
N ASP A 45 -13.74 -5.57 -9.24
CA ASP A 45 -14.85 -6.45 -9.64
C ASP A 45 -14.44 -7.38 -10.80
N ALA A 46 -13.47 -7.00 -11.62
CA ALA A 46 -12.98 -7.84 -12.72
C ALA A 46 -11.87 -8.81 -12.30
N LYS A 47 -10.98 -8.40 -11.39
CA LYS A 47 -9.68 -9.07 -11.16
C LYS A 47 -9.45 -9.58 -9.74
N CYS A 48 -10.20 -9.10 -8.75
CA CYS A 48 -9.88 -9.31 -7.33
C CYS A 48 -11.02 -9.98 -6.54
N PHE A 49 -12.28 -9.66 -6.88
CA PHE A 49 -13.45 -10.08 -6.09
C PHE A 49 -13.60 -11.61 -5.97
N SER A 50 -13.15 -12.38 -6.97
CA SER A 50 -13.31 -13.83 -6.98
C SER A 50 -12.63 -14.51 -5.79
N CYS A 51 -11.54 -13.91 -5.28
CA CYS A 51 -10.82 -14.38 -4.10
C CYS A 51 -11.19 -13.54 -2.87
N HIS A 52 -11.12 -12.21 -2.97
CA HIS A 52 -11.29 -11.30 -1.83
C HIS A 52 -12.75 -11.01 -1.47
N GLN A 53 -13.70 -11.56 -2.23
CA GLN A 53 -15.14 -11.31 -2.15
C GLN A 53 -15.52 -9.88 -2.51
N VAL A 54 -16.80 -9.69 -2.87
CA VAL A 54 -17.35 -8.39 -3.31
C VAL A 54 -17.26 -7.31 -2.22
N ASP A 55 -17.30 -7.73 -0.96
CA ASP A 55 -17.21 -6.88 0.23
C ASP A 55 -15.79 -6.85 0.84
N GLY A 56 -14.80 -7.40 0.13
CA GLY A 56 -13.40 -7.40 0.53
C GLY A 56 -13.11 -8.12 1.84
N GLN A 57 -14.04 -8.93 2.35
CA GLN A 57 -13.87 -9.64 3.62
C GLN A 57 -12.99 -10.90 3.50
N GLY A 58 -12.61 -11.27 2.28
CA GLY A 58 -11.84 -12.48 2.03
C GLY A 58 -12.62 -13.73 2.39
N VAL A 59 -11.89 -14.84 2.58
CA VAL A 59 -12.47 -16.15 2.90
C VAL A 59 -11.78 -16.72 4.11
N LEU A 60 -12.51 -16.82 5.23
CA LEU A 60 -12.05 -17.47 6.45
C LEU A 60 -12.13 -18.99 6.28
N ALA A 61 -11.08 -19.71 6.67
CA ALA A 61 -11.05 -21.16 6.65
C ALA A 61 -12.15 -21.76 7.55
N LYS A 62 -12.55 -23.01 7.26
CA LYS A 62 -13.65 -23.70 7.98
C LYS A 62 -13.41 -23.80 9.49
N ASP A 63 -12.16 -23.95 9.91
CA ASP A 63 -11.77 -24.03 11.31
C ASP A 63 -11.69 -22.67 12.01
N LYS A 64 -11.88 -21.58 11.26
CA LYS A 64 -11.88 -20.18 11.71
C LYS A 64 -10.55 -19.70 12.30
N LYS A 65 -9.44 -20.37 11.99
CA LYS A 65 -8.11 -20.01 12.51
C LYS A 65 -7.32 -19.09 11.59
N GLU A 66 -7.55 -19.21 10.28
CA GLU A 66 -6.82 -18.47 9.27
C GLU A 66 -7.71 -18.05 8.11
N TYR A 67 -7.23 -17.10 7.33
CA TYR A 67 -7.85 -16.68 6.09
C TYR A 67 -7.17 -17.39 4.91
N ILE A 68 -7.98 -18.05 4.07
CA ILE A 68 -7.54 -18.58 2.78
C ILE A 68 -7.24 -17.41 1.83
N TYR A 69 -8.15 -16.43 1.81
CA TYR A 69 -7.93 -15.14 1.17
C TYR A 69 -8.12 -14.05 2.21
N PRO A 70 -7.16 -13.15 2.40
CA PRO A 70 -7.23 -12.18 3.48
C PRO A 70 -8.27 -11.09 3.20
N PRO A 71 -8.89 -10.52 4.26
CA PRO A 71 -9.71 -9.34 4.14
C PRO A 71 -8.84 -8.14 3.71
N LEU A 72 -9.29 -7.41 2.71
CA LEU A 72 -8.60 -6.20 2.24
C LEU A 72 -9.03 -4.96 3.04
N TRP A 73 -10.26 -4.95 3.55
CA TRP A 73 -10.80 -3.91 4.41
C TRP A 73 -11.82 -4.49 5.42
N GLY A 74 -12.44 -3.64 6.22
CA GLY A 74 -13.34 -4.03 7.30
C GLY A 74 -12.60 -4.38 8.59
N LYS A 75 -13.35 -4.78 9.62
CA LYS A 75 -12.88 -4.95 11.00
C LYS A 75 -11.70 -5.91 11.19
N ASN A 76 -11.53 -6.87 10.29
CA ASN A 76 -10.52 -7.92 10.38
C ASN A 76 -9.31 -7.67 9.46
N SER A 77 -9.25 -6.52 8.78
CA SER A 77 -8.12 -6.12 7.94
C SER A 77 -7.10 -5.28 8.75
N TYR A 78 -5.99 -4.94 8.10
CA TYR A 78 -5.00 -4.01 8.63
C TYR A 78 -5.61 -2.62 8.87
N ASN A 79 -5.06 -1.93 9.88
CA ASN A 79 -5.50 -0.61 10.30
C ASN A 79 -4.87 0.51 9.45
N GLN A 80 -5.30 1.74 9.72
CA GLN A 80 -4.83 2.96 9.05
C GLN A 80 -3.35 3.31 9.29
N GLY A 81 -2.69 2.73 10.30
CA GLY A 81 -1.26 2.91 10.56
C GLY A 81 -0.37 1.89 9.86
N ALA A 82 -0.94 0.89 9.20
CA ALA A 82 -0.17 -0.07 8.44
C ALA A 82 0.48 0.60 7.22
N GLY A 83 1.74 0.25 6.93
CA GLY A 83 2.45 0.81 5.77
C GLY A 83 1.75 0.55 4.42
N LEU A 84 0.93 -0.51 4.33
CA LEU A 84 0.11 -0.83 3.16
C LEU A 84 -1.09 0.10 2.97
N PHE A 85 -1.58 0.80 4.00
CA PHE A 85 -2.70 1.74 3.87
C PHE A 85 -2.40 2.92 2.92
N ARG A 86 -1.11 3.18 2.67
CA ARG A 86 -0.63 4.18 1.75
C ARG A 86 -0.73 3.67 0.31
N ILE A 87 -1.48 4.38 -0.54
CA ILE A 87 -1.85 3.85 -1.86
C ILE A 87 -0.64 3.61 -2.77
N SER A 88 0.47 4.33 -2.62
CA SER A 88 1.68 4.03 -3.40
C SER A 88 2.29 2.67 -3.06
N ARG A 89 2.26 2.30 -1.77
CA ARG A 89 2.75 1.01 -1.28
C ARG A 89 1.82 -0.12 -1.67
N PHE A 90 0.51 0.10 -1.56
CA PHE A 90 -0.46 -0.89 -2.01
C PHE A 90 -0.36 -1.13 -3.51
N ALA A 91 -0.30 -0.06 -4.32
CA ALA A 91 -0.14 -0.16 -5.78
C ALA A 91 1.11 -0.94 -6.17
N GLY A 92 2.26 -0.62 -5.56
CA GLY A 92 3.51 -1.36 -5.76
C GLY A 92 3.42 -2.84 -5.36
N TYR A 93 2.68 -3.15 -4.30
CA TYR A 93 2.47 -4.52 -3.86
C TYR A 93 1.62 -5.29 -4.88
N ILE A 94 0.47 -4.75 -5.25
CA ILE A 94 -0.47 -5.46 -6.12
C ILE A 94 0.04 -5.60 -7.55
N LYS A 95 0.83 -4.65 -8.06
CA LYS A 95 1.43 -4.73 -9.40
C LYS A 95 2.17 -6.05 -9.63
N TYR A 96 2.94 -6.49 -8.63
CA TYR A 96 3.86 -7.62 -8.76
C TYR A 96 3.43 -8.88 -8.01
N ASN A 97 2.40 -8.79 -7.15
CA ASN A 97 1.94 -9.91 -6.34
C ASN A 97 0.47 -10.26 -6.56
N MET A 98 -0.27 -9.44 -7.33
CA MET A 98 -1.69 -9.66 -7.59
C MET A 98 -2.04 -9.47 -9.08
N PRO A 99 -3.09 -10.13 -9.58
CA PRO A 99 -3.79 -11.26 -8.97
C PRO A 99 -2.87 -12.47 -8.72
N LEU A 100 -3.37 -13.50 -8.04
CA LEU A 100 -2.59 -14.72 -7.78
C LEU A 100 -1.98 -15.27 -9.09
N GLY A 101 -0.67 -15.55 -9.07
CA GLY A 101 0.09 -15.93 -10.26
C GLY A 101 0.89 -14.78 -10.90
N SER A 102 0.67 -13.53 -10.49
CA SER A 102 1.57 -12.42 -10.86
C SER A 102 2.95 -12.61 -10.26
N THR A 103 3.98 -12.25 -11.04
CA THR A 103 5.38 -12.23 -10.60
C THR A 103 6.02 -10.91 -10.99
N TYR A 104 7.26 -10.68 -10.55
CA TYR A 104 8.03 -9.51 -10.96
C TYR A 104 8.21 -9.42 -12.48
N ASP A 105 8.54 -10.55 -13.11
CA ASP A 105 8.81 -10.63 -14.56
C ASP A 105 7.52 -10.70 -15.40
N THR A 106 6.42 -11.16 -14.79
CA THR A 106 5.12 -11.29 -15.45
C THR A 106 4.00 -10.61 -14.64
N PRO A 107 4.01 -9.28 -14.52
CA PRO A 107 2.94 -8.56 -13.86
C PRO A 107 1.67 -8.59 -14.72
N GLN A 108 0.51 -8.82 -14.09
CA GLN A 108 -0.79 -8.90 -14.78
C GLN A 108 -1.58 -7.58 -14.78
N LEU A 109 -1.13 -6.60 -13.99
CA LEU A 109 -1.71 -5.27 -13.91
C LEU A 109 -0.79 -4.27 -14.61
N SER A 110 -1.36 -3.30 -15.31
CA SER A 110 -0.65 -2.07 -15.65
C SER A 110 -0.44 -1.21 -14.40
N ASP A 111 0.43 -0.21 -14.49
CA ASP A 111 0.71 0.69 -13.36
C ASP A 111 -0.54 1.50 -13.01
N GLU A 112 -1.27 2.00 -14.01
CA GLU A 112 -2.53 2.73 -13.82
C GLU A 112 -3.60 1.87 -13.14
N GLU A 113 -3.76 0.61 -13.57
CA GLU A 113 -4.70 -0.30 -12.93
C GLU A 113 -4.33 -0.54 -11.46
N ALA A 114 -3.03 -0.71 -11.16
CA ALA A 114 -2.57 -0.89 -9.79
C ALA A 114 -2.86 0.34 -8.91
N TRP A 115 -2.64 1.53 -9.43
CA TRP A 115 -2.98 2.78 -8.72
C TRP A 115 -4.47 2.93 -8.48
N ASP A 116 -5.30 2.70 -9.50
CA ASP A 116 -6.74 2.87 -9.41
C ASP A 116 -7.37 1.81 -8.47
N ILE A 117 -6.93 0.55 -8.54
CA ILE A 117 -7.34 -0.49 -7.57
C ILE A 117 -6.93 -0.11 -6.15
N ALA A 118 -5.69 0.40 -5.95
CA ALA A 118 -5.23 0.85 -4.64
C ALA A 118 -6.09 1.98 -4.08
N ALA A 119 -6.46 2.95 -4.92
CA ALA A 119 -7.37 4.03 -4.55
C ALA A 119 -8.73 3.50 -4.09
N TYR A 120 -9.29 2.51 -4.79
CA TYR A 120 -10.57 1.91 -4.40
C TYR A 120 -10.49 1.16 -3.07
N VAL A 121 -9.50 0.25 -2.94
CA VAL A 121 -9.33 -0.62 -1.76
C VAL A 121 -9.03 0.21 -0.51
N GLU A 122 -8.12 1.17 -0.60
CA GLU A 122 -7.73 1.97 0.56
C GLU A 122 -8.72 3.08 0.91
N ASN A 123 -9.76 3.26 0.10
CA ASN A 123 -10.90 4.14 0.42
C ASN A 123 -12.03 3.41 1.16
N GLN A 124 -11.88 2.11 1.44
CA GLN A 124 -12.87 1.34 2.18
C GLN A 124 -12.69 1.47 3.71
N PRO A 125 -13.76 1.30 4.52
CA PRO A 125 -13.67 1.36 5.97
C PRO A 125 -12.75 0.28 6.55
N ARG A 126 -11.92 0.64 7.53
CA ARG A 126 -11.00 -0.26 8.25
C ARG A 126 -10.70 0.28 9.66
N PRO A 127 -10.05 -0.49 10.56
CA PRO A 127 -9.75 -0.01 11.90
C PRO A 127 -8.87 1.24 11.89
N SER A 128 -9.19 2.21 12.74
CA SER A 128 -8.35 3.38 13.00
C SER A 128 -7.33 3.10 14.09
N VAL A 129 -6.30 3.93 14.16
CA VAL A 129 -5.28 3.92 15.21
C VAL A 129 -4.85 5.37 15.47
N ASP A 130 -4.39 5.66 16.68
CA ASP A 130 -3.80 6.97 16.98
C ASP A 130 -2.42 7.07 16.31
N LEU A 131 -2.28 8.06 15.43
CA LEU A 131 -1.06 8.34 14.65
C LEU A 131 -0.36 9.63 15.12
N SER A 132 -0.80 10.22 16.24
CA SER A 132 -0.29 11.51 16.72
C SER A 132 1.20 11.51 17.05
N GLN A 133 1.76 10.34 17.37
CA GLN A 133 3.18 10.17 17.72
C GLN A 133 4.06 9.64 16.58
N ASP A 134 3.48 9.27 15.44
CA ASP A 134 4.21 8.63 14.34
C ASP A 134 5.16 9.60 13.63
N TRP A 135 4.84 10.89 13.65
CA TRP A 135 5.67 11.95 13.07
C TRP A 135 5.88 13.10 14.06
N PRO A 136 6.84 12.97 15.00
CA PRO A 136 7.27 14.08 15.84
C PRO A 136 7.79 15.26 15.00
N ASP A 137 8.35 14.95 13.83
CA ASP A 137 8.69 15.89 12.79
C ASP A 137 7.78 15.65 11.57
N ILE A 138 6.80 16.53 11.38
CA ILE A 138 5.78 16.42 10.32
C ILE A 138 6.42 16.49 8.93
N SER A 139 7.57 17.15 8.76
CA SER A 139 8.26 17.20 7.47
C SER A 139 8.70 15.81 6.98
N LYS A 140 8.87 14.84 7.90
CA LYS A 140 9.24 13.46 7.58
C LYS A 140 8.07 12.58 7.18
N LYS A 141 6.82 13.06 7.32
CA LYS A 141 5.62 12.31 6.92
C LYS A 141 5.67 11.93 5.43
N ASN A 142 5.24 10.72 5.12
CA ASN A 142 5.16 10.25 3.74
C ASN A 142 4.11 11.07 2.97
N ILE A 143 4.43 11.41 1.72
CA ILE A 143 3.60 12.28 0.87
C ILE A 143 2.22 11.68 0.55
N ASP A 144 2.07 10.36 0.70
CA ASP A 144 0.86 9.62 0.38
C ASP A 144 0.11 9.13 1.61
N HIS A 145 0.44 9.71 2.77
CA HIS A 145 -0.32 9.50 3.99
C HIS A 145 -1.47 10.51 4.08
N PRO A 146 -2.73 10.09 4.09
CA PRO A 146 -3.88 10.97 3.83
C PRO A 146 -4.36 11.78 5.03
N PHE A 147 -3.72 11.63 6.19
CA PHE A 147 -4.13 12.30 7.43
C PHE A 147 -3.14 13.40 7.82
N GLY A 148 -3.70 14.58 8.08
CA GLY A 148 -2.97 15.73 8.56
C GLY A 148 -2.40 15.53 9.97
N PRO A 149 -1.64 16.51 10.49
CA PRO A 149 -1.21 17.73 9.79
C PRO A 149 -0.21 17.44 8.67
N PHE A 150 -0.09 18.36 7.71
CA PHE A 150 0.85 18.31 6.58
C PHE A 150 1.87 19.45 6.69
N SER A 151 3.07 19.24 6.15
CA SER A 151 4.13 20.26 6.10
C SER A 151 4.04 21.18 4.88
N ASP A 152 3.09 20.92 3.99
CA ASP A 152 2.86 21.60 2.73
C ASP A 152 1.42 22.13 2.65
N LYS A 153 1.01 22.62 1.48
CA LYS A 153 -0.32 23.22 1.25
C LYS A 153 -1.29 22.29 0.53
N PHE A 154 -0.91 21.04 0.29
CA PHE A 154 -1.77 20.10 -0.42
C PHE A 154 -2.89 19.59 0.48
N SER A 155 -4.03 19.26 -0.15
CA SER A 155 -5.19 18.75 0.58
C SER A 155 -5.01 17.28 0.99
N ALA A 156 -5.75 16.84 2.01
CA ALA A 156 -5.82 15.43 2.38
C ALA A 156 -6.23 14.52 1.20
N LEU A 157 -7.08 15.02 0.29
CA LEU A 157 -7.49 14.29 -0.91
C LEU A 157 -6.32 14.11 -1.88
N GLN A 158 -5.48 15.13 -2.07
CA GLN A 158 -4.26 15.02 -2.87
C GLN A 158 -3.23 14.10 -2.21
N HIS A 159 -3.08 14.12 -0.88
CA HIS A 159 -2.28 13.13 -0.17
C HIS A 159 -2.87 11.71 -0.23
N LYS A 160 -4.18 11.56 -0.46
CA LYS A 160 -4.82 10.25 -0.59
C LYS A 160 -4.71 9.68 -2.00
N PHE A 161 -4.91 10.48 -3.04
CA PHE A 161 -5.06 10.00 -4.41
C PHE A 161 -4.06 10.59 -5.40
N GLY A 162 -3.26 11.58 -5.00
CA GLY A 162 -2.35 12.29 -5.89
C GLY A 162 -3.04 13.40 -6.70
N PRO A 163 -2.41 13.86 -7.80
CA PRO A 163 -1.10 13.44 -8.30
C PRO A 163 0.01 13.71 -7.28
N PHE A 164 0.95 12.77 -7.14
CA PHE A 164 1.96 12.79 -6.07
C PHE A 164 3.26 13.53 -6.43
N GLU A 165 3.58 13.68 -7.73
CA GLU A 165 4.81 14.34 -8.15
C GLU A 165 4.90 15.80 -7.65
N PRO A 166 3.82 16.63 -7.69
CA PRO A 166 3.87 17.97 -7.12
C PRO A 166 4.20 18.01 -5.62
N ILE A 167 3.67 17.06 -4.84
CA ILE A 167 3.92 16.97 -3.38
C ILE A 167 5.37 16.58 -3.13
N LYS A 168 5.88 15.59 -3.87
CA LYS A 168 7.28 15.15 -3.82
C LYS A 168 8.25 16.28 -4.16
N ASP A 169 7.94 17.07 -5.18
CA ASP A 169 8.77 18.19 -5.60
C ASP A 169 8.78 19.34 -4.59
N GLU A 170 7.64 19.67 -3.99
CA GLU A 170 7.59 20.66 -2.90
C GLU A 170 8.37 20.18 -1.67
N LYS A 171 8.21 18.90 -1.28
CA LYS A 171 8.98 18.31 -0.18
C LYS A 171 10.49 18.39 -0.42
N LYS A 172 10.97 18.00 -1.61
CA LYS A 172 12.38 18.13 -1.99
C LYS A 172 12.89 19.57 -1.96
N LYS A 173 12.06 20.56 -2.33
CA LYS A 173 12.42 21.98 -2.26
C LYS A 173 12.57 22.44 -0.82
N ASN A 174 11.72 21.96 0.09
CA ASN A 174 11.77 22.31 1.49
C ASN A 174 12.93 21.64 2.23
N GLU A 175 13.34 20.43 1.83
CA GLU A 175 14.53 19.74 2.37
C GLU A 175 15.86 20.40 1.98
N LYS A 176 15.88 21.18 0.90
CA LYS A 176 17.08 21.89 0.40
C LYS A 176 17.26 23.29 1.00
N LYS A 177 16.30 23.76 1.80
CA LYS A 177 16.36 25.05 2.51
C LYS A 177 16.91 24.87 3.91
#